data_AF-A0A8H8CK07-F1
#
_entry.id   AF-A0A8H8CK07-F1
#
_cell.length_a   1.000
_cell.length_b   1.000
_cell.length_c   1.000
_cell.angle_alpha   90.00
_cell.angle_beta   90.00
_cell.angle_gamma   90.00
#
_symmetry.space_group_name_H-M   'P 1'
#
loop_
_entity.id
_entity.type
_entity.pdbx_description
1 polymer ?
#
loop_
_entity_poly.entity_id
_entity_poly.type
_entity_poly.pdbx_seq_one_letter_code
_entity_poly.pdbx_strand_id
1 'polypeptide(L)'
;MITPQDILEDLGVGIDVVMRLKDKMGHDPITGLPDVTDVHKFFTENFDDADVQELLQSSATKKFEERDKSAPNLDTFDFSALPMERFNFWLITMNPGGLRNAAGEYAYDNNSANVKDHGRQSFQLHCWIKIGPEMSLDVFRSMEEYVGAPPTSKNVEKFIKSSMAYPFPLFRPSLPQCLVLSTNLSPHRAALRPFLDSLPAPFIWRIVPASIENRLKESAFEEGKETFKIYMSCAKEKKEEGNKAYAANDSVAAIACYKDAIMYLDKAFCRFTPENDTTKEQATKLMAVCYANCAAARLLPVDGIVKPENAERAIEDAEEAIHLDKFYPKGYMRLARAYQALGKHVEAAESIAKSLARYPEMENNKGLAQIFNSLKTHG
;
A
#
# COMPACT_ATOMS: atom_id res chain seq x y z
N MET A 1 -16.74 13.28 -22.54
CA MET A 1 -15.70 13.12 -21.51
C MET A 1 -16.41 12.43 -20.36
N ILE A 2 -15.97 11.23 -19.97
CA ILE A 2 -16.60 10.52 -18.85
C ILE A 2 -16.20 11.29 -17.59
N THR A 3 -17.18 11.76 -16.83
CA THR A 3 -16.94 12.43 -15.55
C THR A 3 -16.73 11.38 -14.45
N PRO A 4 -16.05 11.71 -13.34
CA PRO A 4 -15.98 10.83 -12.18
C PRO A 4 -17.36 10.39 -11.67
N GLN A 5 -18.38 11.24 -11.83
CA GLN A 5 -19.75 10.91 -11.47
C GLN A 5 -20.34 9.81 -12.39
N ASP A 6 -20.14 9.92 -13.70
CA ASP A 6 -20.58 8.88 -14.66
C ASP A 6 -19.96 7.51 -14.33
N ILE A 7 -18.69 7.49 -13.89
CA ILE A 7 -17.99 6.27 -13.50
C ILE A 7 -18.64 5.62 -12.27
N LEU A 8 -18.97 6.43 -11.26
CA LEU A 8 -19.55 5.94 -10.01
C LEU A 8 -20.99 5.48 -10.21
N GLU A 9 -21.78 6.21 -11.00
CA GLU A 9 -23.12 5.79 -11.41
C GLU A 9 -23.09 4.47 -12.19
N ASP A 10 -22.15 4.32 -13.15
CA ASP A 10 -21.92 3.06 -13.88
C ASP A 10 -21.39 1.94 -12.97
N LEU A 11 -20.88 2.20 -11.76
CA LEU A 11 -20.57 1.20 -10.74
C LEU A 11 -21.73 0.90 -9.79
N GLY A 12 -22.85 1.61 -9.92
CA GLY A 12 -23.94 1.58 -8.94
C GLY A 12 -23.51 2.10 -7.57
N VAL A 13 -22.51 2.99 -7.55
CA VAL A 13 -22.02 3.67 -6.36
C VAL A 13 -22.52 5.10 -6.41
N GLY A 14 -23.31 5.53 -5.43
CA GLY A 14 -23.70 6.93 -5.34
C GLY A 14 -22.46 7.82 -5.15
N ILE A 15 -22.32 8.87 -5.95
CA ILE A 15 -21.25 9.88 -5.78
C ILE A 15 -21.25 10.42 -4.33
N ASP A 16 -22.43 10.56 -3.73
CA ASP A 16 -22.58 11.00 -2.35
C ASP A 16 -21.93 10.04 -1.35
N VAL A 17 -21.98 8.71 -1.60
CA VAL A 17 -21.32 7.70 -0.76
C VAL A 17 -19.81 7.88 -0.81
N VAL A 18 -19.27 8.06 -2.02
CA VAL A 18 -17.82 8.28 -2.21
C VAL A 18 -17.37 9.60 -1.58
N MET A 19 -18.17 10.66 -1.69
CA MET A 19 -17.85 11.95 -1.06
C MET A 19 -17.93 11.86 0.46
N ARG A 20 -18.93 11.18 1.03
CA ARG A 20 -18.99 10.91 2.48
C ARG A 20 -17.80 10.09 2.97
N LEU A 21 -17.44 9.03 2.25
CA LEU A 21 -16.25 8.23 2.56
C LEU A 21 -14.98 9.07 2.45
N LYS A 22 -14.86 9.91 1.42
CA LYS A 22 -13.74 10.83 1.25
C LYS A 22 -13.63 11.80 2.42
N ASP A 23 -14.73 12.35 2.91
CA ASP A 23 -14.71 13.29 4.04
C ASP A 23 -14.36 12.59 5.37
N LYS A 24 -14.64 11.28 5.48
CA LYS A 24 -14.21 10.44 6.62
C LYS A 24 -12.75 10.01 6.51
N MET A 25 -12.23 9.86 5.30
CA MET A 25 -10.84 9.53 5.02
C MET A 25 -10.00 10.82 5.09
N GLY A 26 -9.11 10.94 6.06
CA GLY A 26 -8.29 12.14 6.24
C GLY A 26 -7.55 12.56 4.96
N HIS A 27 -7.17 13.84 4.88
CA HIS A 27 -6.47 14.37 3.72
C HIS A 27 -4.99 13.95 3.70
N ASP A 28 -4.51 13.51 2.54
CA ASP A 28 -3.09 13.37 2.31
C ASP A 28 -2.41 14.75 2.25
N PRO A 29 -1.30 14.98 2.97
CA PRO A 29 -0.65 16.28 3.04
C PRO A 29 0.01 16.72 1.73
N ILE A 30 0.25 15.80 0.79
CA ILE A 30 0.88 16.10 -0.50
C ILE A 30 -0.18 16.28 -1.57
N THR A 31 -1.11 15.34 -1.67
CA THR A 31 -2.10 15.34 -2.76
C THR A 31 -3.40 16.06 -2.40
N GLY A 32 -3.67 16.27 -1.11
CA GLY A 32 -4.96 16.76 -0.61
C GLY A 32 -6.12 15.76 -0.72
N LEU A 33 -5.86 14.56 -1.23
CA LEU A 33 -6.84 13.50 -1.49
C LEU A 33 -6.41 12.19 -0.79
N PRO A 34 -7.34 11.37 -0.31
CA PRO A 34 -7.01 10.03 0.18
C PRO A 34 -6.34 9.22 -0.93
N ASP A 35 -5.23 8.54 -0.60
CA ASP A 35 -4.61 7.57 -1.50
C ASP A 35 -5.15 6.15 -1.27
N VAL A 36 -4.70 5.19 -2.07
CA VAL A 36 -5.17 3.79 -1.99
C VAL A 36 -4.87 3.17 -0.62
N THR A 37 -3.79 3.57 0.03
CA THR A 37 -3.42 3.07 1.36
C THR A 37 -4.37 3.62 2.43
N ASP A 38 -4.76 4.89 2.32
CA ASP A 38 -5.78 5.50 3.19
C ASP A 38 -7.12 4.79 3.06
N VAL A 39 -7.53 4.52 1.81
CA VAL A 39 -8.77 3.78 1.51
C VAL A 39 -8.72 2.40 2.14
N HIS A 40 -7.64 1.64 1.92
CA HIS A 40 -7.50 0.29 2.46
C HIS A 40 -7.55 0.26 4.00
N LYS A 41 -6.81 1.17 4.65
CA LYS A 41 -6.80 1.29 6.11
C LYS A 41 -8.19 1.65 6.63
N PHE A 42 -8.83 2.66 6.05
CA PHE A 42 -10.16 3.09 6.45
C PHE A 42 -11.17 1.94 6.37
N PHE A 43 -11.14 1.16 5.29
CA PHE A 43 -12.06 0.05 5.09
C PHE A 43 -11.81 -1.10 6.07
N THR A 44 -10.56 -1.30 6.45
CA THR A 44 -10.17 -2.34 7.40
C THR A 44 -10.57 -1.96 8.82
N GLU A 45 -10.35 -0.71 9.23
CA GLU A 45 -10.69 -0.22 10.57
C GLU A 45 -12.19 0.10 10.72
N ASN A 46 -12.92 0.34 9.63
CA ASN A 46 -14.32 0.75 9.63
C ASN A 46 -15.18 -0.16 8.74
N PHE A 47 -14.92 -1.46 8.76
CA PHE A 47 -15.65 -2.41 7.93
C PHE A 47 -17.16 -2.35 8.15
N ASP A 48 -17.61 -2.14 9.39
CA ASP A 48 -19.02 -2.04 9.75
C ASP A 48 -19.64 -0.64 9.47
N ASP A 49 -18.89 0.31 8.92
CA ASP A 49 -19.42 1.63 8.56
C ASP A 49 -20.47 1.49 7.44
N ALA A 50 -21.60 2.18 7.59
CA ALA A 50 -22.72 2.06 6.69
C ALA A 50 -22.37 2.44 5.24
N ASP A 51 -21.51 3.45 5.04
CA ASP A 51 -21.09 3.88 3.70
C ASP A 51 -20.09 2.88 3.09
N VAL A 52 -19.25 2.25 3.92
CA VAL A 52 -18.36 1.15 3.48
C VAL A 52 -19.20 -0.07 3.06
N GLN A 53 -20.19 -0.45 3.87
CA GLN A 53 -21.11 -1.55 3.54
C GLN A 53 -21.92 -1.26 2.29
N GLU A 54 -22.43 -0.04 2.12
CA GLU A 54 -23.13 0.39 0.90
C GLU A 54 -22.23 0.28 -0.32
N LEU A 55 -20.96 0.72 -0.21
CA LEU A 55 -19.99 0.60 -1.30
C LEU A 55 -19.63 -0.87 -1.60
N LEU A 56 -19.44 -1.71 -0.59
CA LEU A 56 -19.13 -3.14 -0.77
C LEU A 56 -20.30 -3.93 -1.36
N GLN A 57 -21.52 -3.55 -1.01
CA GLN A 57 -22.76 -4.11 -1.54
C GLN A 57 -23.11 -3.54 -2.92
N SER A 58 -22.45 -2.45 -3.33
CA SER A 58 -22.64 -1.86 -4.65
C SER A 58 -22.32 -2.86 -5.77
N SER A 59 -22.87 -2.60 -6.95
CA SER A 59 -22.81 -3.52 -8.08
C SER A 59 -21.41 -3.79 -8.63
N ALA A 60 -20.35 -3.16 -8.11
CA ALA A 60 -18.98 -3.32 -8.58
C ALA A 60 -18.53 -4.80 -8.55
N THR A 61 -18.66 -5.51 -7.43
CA THR A 61 -18.23 -6.93 -7.32
C THR A 61 -19.01 -7.84 -8.27
N LYS A 62 -20.34 -7.65 -8.36
CA LYS A 62 -21.19 -8.36 -9.31
C LYS A 62 -20.80 -8.05 -10.77
N LYS A 63 -20.45 -6.79 -11.07
CA LYS A 63 -19.99 -6.37 -12.39
C LYS A 63 -18.65 -6.98 -12.74
N PHE A 64 -17.73 -7.22 -11.80
CA PHE A 64 -16.50 -7.96 -12.08
C PHE A 64 -16.76 -9.44 -12.40
N GLU A 65 -17.70 -10.10 -11.70
CA GLU A 65 -18.06 -11.50 -11.97
C GLU A 65 -18.87 -11.68 -13.26
N GLU A 66 -19.84 -10.80 -13.50
CA GLU A 66 -20.58 -10.72 -14.76
C GLU A 66 -19.62 -10.42 -15.90
N ARG A 67 -18.62 -9.58 -15.64
CA ARG A 67 -17.57 -9.29 -16.59
C ARG A 67 -16.88 -10.59 -17.02
N ASP A 68 -16.36 -11.40 -16.11
CA ASP A 68 -15.63 -12.59 -16.56
C ASP A 68 -16.51 -13.60 -17.32
N LYS A 69 -17.84 -13.59 -17.09
CA LYS A 69 -18.82 -14.42 -17.81
C LYS A 69 -19.16 -13.91 -19.21
N SER A 70 -19.13 -12.60 -19.46
CA SER A 70 -19.49 -11.98 -20.74
C SER A 70 -18.29 -11.60 -21.62
N ALA A 71 -17.10 -12.14 -21.34
CA ALA A 71 -15.90 -11.84 -22.13
C ALA A 71 -16.09 -12.24 -23.61
N PRO A 72 -15.91 -11.31 -24.57
CA PRO A 72 -16.08 -11.62 -25.97
C PRO A 72 -14.96 -12.53 -26.50
N ASN A 73 -15.24 -13.27 -27.57
CA ASN A 73 -14.20 -13.97 -28.30
C ASN A 73 -13.30 -12.97 -29.04
N LEU A 74 -12.09 -12.75 -28.51
CA LEU A 74 -11.14 -11.76 -29.01
C LEU A 74 -10.60 -12.07 -30.42
N ASP A 75 -10.69 -13.32 -30.89
CA ASP A 75 -10.22 -13.69 -32.23
C ASP A 75 -11.23 -13.27 -33.31
N THR A 76 -12.50 -13.13 -32.96
CA THR A 76 -13.59 -12.76 -33.87
C THR A 76 -14.16 -11.36 -33.59
N PHE A 77 -13.63 -10.66 -32.59
CA PHE A 77 -14.14 -9.34 -32.18
C PHE A 77 -13.73 -8.28 -33.20
N ASP A 78 -14.68 -7.43 -33.63
CA ASP A 78 -14.42 -6.36 -34.58
C ASP A 78 -13.85 -5.12 -33.87
N PHE A 79 -12.53 -5.07 -33.77
CA PHE A 79 -11.82 -3.91 -33.19
C PHE A 79 -11.95 -2.64 -34.04
N SER A 80 -12.28 -2.75 -35.33
CA SER A 80 -12.40 -1.58 -36.21
C SER A 80 -13.69 -0.80 -35.97
N ALA A 81 -14.71 -1.47 -35.41
CA ALA A 81 -15.98 -0.86 -35.04
C ALA A 81 -15.96 -0.17 -33.66
N LEU A 82 -14.88 -0.33 -32.88
CA LEU A 82 -14.78 0.29 -31.56
C LEU A 82 -14.75 1.83 -31.66
N PRO A 83 -15.44 2.54 -30.76
CA PRO A 83 -15.37 4.00 -30.72
C PRO A 83 -13.95 4.45 -30.37
N MET A 84 -13.47 5.50 -31.03
CA MET A 84 -12.17 6.08 -30.72
C MET A 84 -12.29 7.26 -29.77
N GLU A 85 -11.52 7.22 -28.69
CA GLU A 85 -11.44 8.29 -27.71
C GLU A 85 -10.35 9.30 -28.10
N ARG A 86 -10.78 10.50 -28.51
CA ARG A 86 -9.88 11.59 -28.88
C ARG A 86 -9.12 12.11 -27.66
N PHE A 87 -7.85 12.50 -27.87
CA PHE A 87 -6.95 13.01 -26.83
C PHE A 87 -6.66 12.00 -25.70
N ASN A 88 -6.95 10.71 -25.94
CA ASN A 88 -6.64 9.66 -24.99
C ASN A 88 -5.36 8.93 -25.38
N PHE A 89 -4.44 8.83 -24.42
CA PHE A 89 -3.17 8.13 -24.54
C PHE A 89 -3.18 6.94 -23.60
N TRP A 90 -2.94 5.75 -24.14
CA TRP A 90 -2.77 4.56 -23.31
C TRP A 90 -1.30 4.20 -23.22
N LEU A 91 -0.84 3.88 -22.02
CA LEU A 91 0.50 3.39 -21.78
C LEU A 91 0.43 1.94 -21.28
N ILE A 92 0.98 1.01 -22.03
CA ILE A 92 1.11 -0.38 -21.59
C ILE A 92 2.52 -0.65 -21.11
N THR A 93 2.63 -1.08 -19.86
CA THR A 93 3.89 -1.39 -19.18
C THR A 93 3.91 -2.85 -18.75
N MET A 94 5.09 -3.46 -18.82
CA MET A 94 5.39 -4.75 -18.20
C MET A 94 6.37 -4.56 -17.05
N ASN A 95 5.96 -4.95 -15.85
CA ASN A 95 6.75 -4.85 -14.63
C ASN A 95 6.91 -6.23 -13.98
N PRO A 96 8.04 -6.52 -13.30
CA PRO A 96 8.12 -7.69 -12.43
C PRO A 96 7.13 -7.53 -11.27
N GLY A 97 6.32 -8.56 -11.01
CA GLY A 97 5.32 -8.60 -9.94
C GLY A 97 5.83 -9.22 -8.63
N GLY A 98 7.12 -9.55 -8.53
CA GLY A 98 7.71 -10.21 -7.37
C GLY A 98 7.67 -11.75 -7.44
N LEU A 99 7.83 -12.42 -6.30
CA LEU A 99 7.83 -13.88 -6.21
C LEU A 99 6.47 -14.39 -5.73
N ARG A 100 6.01 -15.49 -6.34
CA ARG A 100 4.78 -16.21 -5.99
C ARG A 100 5.08 -17.59 -5.47
N ASN A 101 4.43 -18.01 -4.39
CA ASN A 101 4.50 -19.40 -3.94
C ASN A 101 3.66 -20.33 -4.84
N ALA A 102 3.70 -21.64 -4.59
CA ALA A 102 2.88 -22.61 -5.33
C ALA A 102 1.36 -22.38 -5.21
N ALA A 103 0.90 -21.69 -4.16
CA ALA A 103 -0.50 -21.30 -3.95
C ALA A 103 -0.89 -19.99 -4.68
N GLY A 104 0.06 -19.31 -5.34
CA GLY A 104 -0.17 -18.03 -6.02
C GLY A 104 -0.14 -16.81 -5.09
N GLU A 105 0.23 -16.98 -3.83
CA GLU A 105 0.36 -15.90 -2.86
C GLU A 105 1.72 -15.22 -3.02
N TYR A 106 1.83 -13.95 -2.63
CA TYR A 106 3.13 -13.26 -2.59
C TYR A 106 4.06 -13.97 -1.59
N ALA A 107 5.21 -14.43 -2.07
CA ALA A 107 6.28 -14.90 -1.22
C ALA A 107 7.06 -13.67 -0.69
N TYR A 108 6.49 -12.96 0.29
CA TYR A 108 7.22 -11.94 1.04
C TYR A 108 8.15 -12.64 2.04
N ASP A 109 9.42 -12.80 1.68
CA ASP A 109 10.42 -13.35 2.60
C ASP A 109 11.22 -12.22 3.24
N ASN A 110 10.75 -11.75 4.40
CA ASN A 110 11.58 -10.93 5.28
C ASN A 110 12.20 -11.75 6.43
N ASN A 111 11.89 -13.05 6.61
CA ASN A 111 12.35 -13.74 7.82
C ASN A 111 12.39 -15.29 7.85
N SER A 112 12.31 -16.00 6.72
CA SER A 112 12.25 -17.47 6.78
C SER A 112 13.38 -18.15 6.01
N ALA A 113 14.49 -18.35 6.71
CA ALA A 113 15.61 -19.22 6.29
C ALA A 113 15.22 -20.71 6.05
N ASN A 114 13.92 -21.04 5.98
CA ASN A 114 13.40 -22.40 5.89
C ASN A 114 12.30 -22.62 4.83
N VAL A 115 12.00 -21.65 3.95
CA VAL A 115 11.04 -21.92 2.86
C VAL A 115 11.76 -22.64 1.72
N LYS A 116 11.48 -23.94 1.59
CA LYS A 116 11.95 -24.81 0.49
C LYS A 116 11.28 -24.51 -0.86
N ASP A 117 10.32 -23.59 -0.91
CA ASP A 117 9.64 -23.19 -2.14
C ASP A 117 10.39 -22.01 -2.77
N HIS A 118 11.19 -22.28 -3.79
CA HIS A 118 11.82 -21.25 -4.60
C HIS A 118 10.72 -20.56 -5.41
N GLY A 119 10.12 -19.51 -4.82
CA GLY A 119 9.00 -18.78 -5.41
C GLY A 119 9.23 -18.46 -6.89
N ARG A 120 8.15 -18.50 -7.67
CA ARG A 120 8.17 -18.23 -9.10
C ARG A 120 8.04 -16.74 -9.35
N GLN A 121 8.94 -16.18 -10.16
CA GLN A 121 8.83 -14.79 -10.59
C GLN A 121 7.50 -14.55 -11.32
N SER A 122 6.77 -13.51 -10.94
CA SER A 122 5.62 -13.03 -11.69
C SER A 122 5.92 -11.77 -12.48
N PHE A 123 5.09 -11.52 -13.49
CA PHE A 123 5.14 -10.38 -14.38
C PHE A 123 3.74 -9.82 -14.53
N GLN A 124 3.60 -8.50 -14.47
CA GLN A 124 2.31 -7.83 -14.57
C GLN A 124 2.30 -6.91 -15.79
N LEU A 125 1.27 -7.07 -16.62
CA LEU A 125 0.92 -6.12 -17.66
C LEU A 125 -0.12 -5.14 -17.11
N HIS A 126 0.14 -3.86 -17.29
CA HIS A 126 -0.77 -2.78 -16.91
C HIS A 126 -1.07 -1.94 -18.15
N CYS A 127 -2.34 -1.57 -18.34
CA CYS A 127 -2.75 -0.59 -19.33
C CYS A 127 -3.22 0.67 -18.59
N TRP A 128 -2.44 1.74 -18.63
CA TRP A 128 -2.72 3.01 -17.98
C TRP A 128 -3.41 3.97 -18.94
N ILE A 129 -4.36 4.76 -18.44
CA ILE A 129 -4.99 5.84 -19.20
C ILE A 129 -4.36 7.16 -18.75
N LYS A 130 -3.83 7.92 -19.71
CA LYS A 130 -3.33 9.29 -19.49
C LYS A 130 -4.20 10.27 -20.26
N ILE A 131 -4.87 11.15 -19.53
CA ILE A 131 -5.77 12.16 -20.09
C ILE A 131 -5.01 13.48 -20.11
N GLY A 132 -4.18 13.69 -21.13
CA GLY A 132 -3.36 14.90 -21.24
C GLY A 132 -2.17 14.98 -20.27
N PRO A 133 -1.41 16.09 -20.30
CA PRO A 133 -0.14 16.24 -19.58
C PRO A 133 -0.28 16.41 -18.06
N GLU A 134 -1.46 16.78 -17.55
CA GLU A 134 -1.67 17.11 -16.13
C GLU A 134 -2.64 16.15 -15.40
N MET A 135 -3.29 15.23 -16.11
CA MET A 135 -4.20 14.25 -15.53
C MET A 135 -3.71 12.82 -15.76
N SER A 136 -2.95 12.32 -14.79
CA SER A 136 -2.85 10.89 -14.54
C SER A 136 -4.01 10.50 -13.65
N LEU A 137 -5.00 9.79 -14.19
CA LEU A 137 -5.81 8.96 -13.32
C LEU A 137 -4.92 7.76 -12.98
N ASP A 138 -4.60 7.57 -11.70
CA ASP A 138 -3.89 6.39 -11.20
C ASP A 138 -4.81 5.16 -11.20
N VAL A 139 -5.46 4.94 -12.34
CA VAL A 139 -6.42 3.87 -12.58
C VAL A 139 -5.98 3.14 -13.84
N PHE A 140 -5.75 1.85 -13.70
CA PHE A 140 -5.47 0.97 -14.83
C PHE A 140 -6.78 0.68 -15.54
N ARG A 141 -6.75 0.71 -16.88
CA ARG A 141 -7.80 0.20 -17.75
C ARG A 141 -7.89 -1.31 -17.70
N SER A 142 -6.76 -1.99 -17.56
CA SER A 142 -6.65 -3.44 -17.43
C SER A 142 -5.35 -3.80 -16.71
N MET A 143 -5.37 -4.93 -16.01
CA MET A 143 -4.21 -5.54 -15.37
C MET A 143 -4.29 -7.05 -15.55
N GLU A 144 -3.18 -7.69 -15.92
CA GLU A 144 -3.08 -9.15 -16.00
C GLU A 144 -1.73 -9.59 -15.44
N GLU A 145 -1.71 -10.69 -14.69
CA GLU A 145 -0.51 -11.26 -14.08
C GLU A 145 -0.16 -12.62 -14.68
N TYR A 146 1.14 -12.83 -14.91
CA TYR A 146 1.74 -14.05 -15.43
C TYR A 146 2.76 -14.59 -14.44
N VAL A 147 2.59 -15.83 -13.98
CA VAL A 147 3.46 -16.44 -12.96
C VAL A 147 4.39 -17.49 -13.59
N GLY A 148 5.68 -17.41 -13.28
CA GLY A 148 6.72 -18.37 -13.65
C GLY A 148 7.47 -18.04 -14.94
N ALA A 149 6.80 -17.50 -15.96
CA ALA A 149 7.44 -17.10 -17.21
C ALA A 149 6.95 -15.71 -17.66
N PRO A 150 7.81 -14.91 -18.31
CA PRO A 150 7.37 -13.66 -18.91
C PRO A 150 6.33 -13.90 -20.00
N PRO A 151 5.39 -12.96 -20.23
CA PRO A 151 4.33 -13.13 -21.21
C PRO A 151 4.89 -13.32 -22.62
N THR A 152 4.31 -14.26 -23.37
CA THR A 152 4.64 -14.44 -24.80
C THR A 152 4.05 -13.30 -25.63
N SER A 153 4.48 -13.14 -26.88
CA SER A 153 3.87 -12.16 -27.79
C SER A 153 2.36 -12.35 -27.96
N LYS A 154 1.88 -13.61 -27.93
CA LYS A 154 0.44 -13.91 -27.98
C LYS A 154 -0.28 -13.45 -26.71
N ASN A 155 0.36 -13.59 -25.54
CA ASN A 155 -0.19 -13.07 -24.29
C ASN A 155 -0.29 -11.54 -24.32
N VAL A 156 0.77 -10.85 -24.76
CA VAL A 156 0.77 -9.38 -24.87
C VAL A 156 -0.29 -8.89 -25.86
N GLU A 157 -0.42 -9.53 -27.04
CA GLU A 157 -1.47 -9.18 -28.00
C GLU A 157 -2.87 -9.38 -27.41
N LYS A 158 -3.09 -10.53 -26.75
CA LYS A 158 -4.35 -10.82 -26.04
C LYS A 158 -4.65 -9.75 -25.01
N PHE A 159 -3.68 -9.36 -24.18
CA PHE A 159 -3.85 -8.32 -23.17
C PHE A 159 -4.25 -6.96 -23.78
N ILE A 160 -3.62 -6.57 -24.88
CA ILE A 160 -3.97 -5.34 -25.62
C ILE A 160 -5.41 -5.41 -26.14
N LYS A 161 -5.77 -6.54 -26.76
CA LYS A 161 -7.13 -6.80 -27.25
C LYS A 161 -8.16 -6.75 -26.13
N SER A 162 -7.90 -7.42 -25.01
CA SER A 162 -8.74 -7.34 -23.81
C SER A 162 -8.87 -5.91 -23.32
N SER A 163 -7.79 -5.13 -23.30
CA SER A 163 -7.85 -3.72 -22.88
C SER A 163 -8.76 -2.89 -23.78
N MET A 164 -8.86 -3.20 -25.07
CA MET A 164 -9.71 -2.47 -26.02
C MET A 164 -11.17 -2.94 -25.98
N ALA A 165 -11.39 -4.24 -26.11
CA ALA A 165 -12.71 -4.85 -26.22
C ALA A 165 -13.40 -5.03 -24.87
N TYR A 166 -12.62 -5.14 -23.80
CA TYR A 166 -13.08 -5.64 -22.53
C TYR A 166 -12.32 -5.16 -21.29
N PRO A 167 -12.27 -3.83 -21.06
CA PRO A 167 -11.52 -3.26 -19.95
C PRO A 167 -12.20 -3.51 -18.59
N PHE A 168 -11.58 -3.01 -17.52
CA PHE A 168 -12.22 -2.98 -16.19
C PHE A 168 -13.59 -2.26 -16.24
N PRO A 169 -14.56 -2.65 -15.40
CA PRO A 169 -15.96 -2.17 -15.48
C PRO A 169 -16.17 -0.64 -15.51
N LEU A 170 -15.17 0.13 -15.08
CA LEU A 170 -15.16 1.60 -15.12
C LEU A 170 -15.02 2.16 -16.54
N PHE A 171 -14.67 1.33 -17.51
CA PHE A 171 -14.33 1.75 -18.86
C PHE A 171 -15.20 1.03 -19.88
N ARG A 172 -15.54 1.75 -20.94
CA ARG A 172 -16.25 1.18 -22.08
C ARG A 172 -15.28 0.66 -23.12
N PRO A 173 -15.65 -0.37 -23.91
CA PRO A 173 -14.85 -0.81 -25.04
C PRO A 173 -14.56 0.35 -25.99
N SER A 174 -13.28 0.59 -26.30
CA SER A 174 -12.85 1.73 -27.11
C SER A 174 -11.42 1.56 -27.63
N LEU A 175 -11.01 2.46 -28.53
CA LEU A 175 -9.63 2.61 -28.97
C LEU A 175 -9.04 3.92 -28.44
N PRO A 176 -7.77 3.95 -28.03
CA PRO A 176 -7.08 5.20 -27.78
C PRO A 176 -6.77 5.90 -29.11
N GLN A 177 -6.52 7.21 -29.07
CA GLN A 177 -5.89 7.87 -30.21
C GLN A 177 -4.42 7.44 -30.33
N CYS A 178 -3.72 7.26 -29.21
CA CYS A 178 -2.33 6.84 -29.19
C CYS A 178 -2.08 5.73 -28.16
N LEU A 179 -1.58 4.59 -28.63
CA LEU A 179 -1.09 3.50 -27.79
C LEU A 179 0.43 3.55 -27.67
N VAL A 180 0.93 3.58 -26.44
CA VAL A 180 2.35 3.64 -26.13
C VAL A 180 2.74 2.38 -25.38
N LEU A 181 3.75 1.66 -25.85
CA LEU A 181 4.28 0.46 -25.19
C LEU A 181 5.63 0.79 -24.52
N SER A 182 5.88 0.27 -23.32
CA SER A 182 7.18 0.41 -22.66
C SER A 182 8.29 -0.31 -23.41
N THR A 183 9.55 0.07 -23.19
CA THR A 183 10.71 -0.55 -23.86
C THR A 183 10.82 -2.06 -23.61
N ASN A 184 10.40 -2.54 -22.43
CA ASN A 184 10.37 -3.97 -22.09
C ASN A 184 9.50 -4.80 -23.05
N LEU A 185 8.58 -4.16 -23.80
CA LEU A 185 7.73 -4.82 -24.79
C LEU A 185 8.31 -4.77 -26.22
N SER A 186 9.51 -4.20 -26.42
CA SER A 186 10.21 -4.17 -27.71
C SER A 186 10.35 -5.55 -28.38
N PRO A 187 10.64 -6.64 -27.67
CA PRO A 187 10.74 -7.97 -28.29
C PRO A 187 9.44 -8.43 -28.97
N HIS A 188 8.28 -7.93 -28.55
CA HIS A 188 6.98 -8.32 -29.10
C HIS A 188 6.57 -7.51 -30.34
N ARG A 189 7.34 -6.47 -30.71
CA ARG A 189 6.99 -5.51 -31.77
C ARG A 189 6.58 -6.16 -33.09
N ALA A 190 7.38 -7.13 -33.56
CA ALA A 190 7.14 -7.78 -34.84
C ALA A 190 5.82 -8.57 -34.86
N ALA A 191 5.48 -9.22 -33.74
CA ALA A 191 4.27 -10.00 -33.59
C ALA A 191 3.02 -9.12 -33.39
N LEU A 192 3.15 -7.97 -32.72
CA LEU A 192 2.03 -7.05 -32.48
C LEU A 192 1.65 -6.23 -33.72
N ARG A 193 2.62 -5.98 -34.60
CA ARG A 193 2.46 -5.07 -35.75
C ARG A 193 1.27 -5.41 -36.66
N PRO A 194 1.03 -6.67 -37.08
CA PRO A 194 -0.09 -6.99 -37.97
C PRO A 194 -1.46 -6.60 -37.40
N PHE A 195 -1.65 -6.76 -36.09
CA PHE A 195 -2.87 -6.37 -35.41
C PHE A 195 -2.94 -4.85 -35.18
N LEU A 196 -1.87 -4.22 -34.70
CA LEU A 196 -1.89 -2.79 -34.37
C LEU A 196 -1.94 -1.89 -35.61
N ASP A 197 -1.31 -2.30 -36.72
CA ASP A 197 -1.34 -1.57 -38.00
C ASP A 197 -2.69 -1.74 -38.73
N SER A 198 -3.54 -2.70 -38.33
CA SER A 198 -4.87 -2.91 -38.95
C SER A 198 -5.99 -2.07 -38.33
N LEU A 199 -5.72 -1.38 -37.21
CA LEU A 199 -6.70 -0.55 -36.51
C LEU A 199 -6.98 0.77 -37.26
N PRO A 200 -8.21 1.31 -37.21
CA PRO A 200 -8.61 2.46 -38.01
C PRO A 200 -7.91 3.75 -37.58
N ALA A 201 -7.63 4.63 -38.55
CA ALA A 201 -7.14 5.98 -38.26
C ALA A 201 -8.17 6.80 -37.46
N PRO A 202 -7.75 7.78 -36.63
CA PRO A 202 -6.39 8.27 -36.39
C PRO A 202 -5.59 7.51 -35.32
N PHE A 203 -5.86 6.21 -35.10
CA PHE A 203 -5.08 5.38 -34.18
C PHE A 203 -3.60 5.37 -34.58
N ILE A 204 -2.73 5.61 -33.61
CA ILE A 204 -1.29 5.42 -33.76
C ILE A 204 -0.74 4.61 -32.59
N TRP A 205 0.30 3.82 -32.84
CA TRP A 205 1.01 3.13 -31.78
C TRP A 205 2.52 3.28 -31.89
N ARG A 206 3.22 3.23 -30.75
CA ARG A 206 4.68 3.34 -30.68
C ARG A 206 5.24 2.68 -29.45
N ILE A 207 6.54 2.36 -29.49
CA ILE A 207 7.31 1.95 -28.33
C ILE A 207 8.07 3.18 -27.82
N VAL A 208 8.03 3.43 -26.51
CA VAL A 208 8.76 4.55 -25.89
C VAL A 208 10.26 4.37 -26.16
N PRO A 209 10.98 5.41 -26.62
CA PRO A 209 12.44 5.36 -26.67
C PRO A 209 13.03 5.21 -25.27
N ALA A 210 14.07 4.37 -25.12
CA ALA A 210 14.70 4.13 -23.83
C ALA A 210 15.18 5.41 -23.12
N SER A 211 15.63 6.43 -23.86
CA SER A 211 16.02 7.73 -23.29
C SER A 211 14.86 8.50 -22.66
N ILE A 212 13.64 8.37 -23.19
CA ILE A 212 12.44 8.97 -22.59
C ILE A 212 12.04 8.19 -21.35
N GLU A 213 12.02 6.86 -21.44
CA GLU A 213 11.66 6.02 -20.30
C GLU A 213 12.63 6.19 -19.12
N ASN A 214 13.94 6.28 -19.39
CA ASN A 214 14.94 6.54 -18.35
C ASN A 214 14.74 7.91 -17.69
N ARG A 215 14.48 8.97 -18.47
CA ARG A 215 14.17 10.30 -17.90
C ARG A 215 12.89 10.28 -17.04
N LEU A 216 11.87 9.52 -17.44
CA LEU A 216 10.66 9.37 -16.63
C LEU A 216 10.95 8.63 -15.32
N LYS A 217 11.80 7.59 -15.35
CA LYS A 217 12.25 6.89 -14.14
C LYS A 217 13.06 7.79 -13.21
N GLU A 218 13.99 8.57 -13.76
CA GLU A 218 14.76 9.56 -13.00
C GLU A 218 13.85 10.63 -12.37
N SER A 219 12.89 11.16 -13.13
CA SER A 219 11.92 12.13 -12.62
C SER A 219 11.06 11.53 -11.49
N ALA A 220 10.54 10.32 -11.67
CA ALA A 220 9.75 9.64 -10.65
C ALA A 220 10.58 9.31 -9.39
N PHE A 221 11.86 9.00 -9.58
CA PHE A 221 12.80 8.78 -8.47
C PHE A 221 13.04 10.05 -7.66
N GLU A 222 13.26 11.19 -8.30
CA GLU A 222 13.44 12.48 -7.61
C GLU A 222 12.13 12.95 -6.93
N GLU A 223 10.99 12.77 -7.59
CA GLU A 223 9.67 13.03 -6.99
C GLU A 223 9.42 12.14 -5.76
N GLY A 224 9.76 10.85 -5.86
CA GLY A 224 9.66 9.90 -4.75
C GLY A 224 10.51 10.31 -3.55
N LYS A 225 11.75 10.78 -3.78
CA LYS A 225 12.62 11.31 -2.73
C LYS A 225 12.01 12.51 -2.02
N GLU A 226 11.43 13.45 -2.77
CA GLU A 226 10.86 14.65 -2.16
C GLU A 226 9.59 14.34 -1.38
N THR A 227 8.73 13.50 -1.95
CA THR A 227 7.55 12.93 -1.29
C THR A 227 7.92 12.23 0.03
N PHE A 228 8.98 11.42 0.02
CA PHE A 228 9.50 10.76 1.23
C PHE A 228 9.87 11.76 2.32
N LYS A 229 10.57 12.84 1.97
CA LYS A 229 10.96 13.88 2.94
C LYS A 229 9.75 14.59 3.54
N ILE A 230 8.73 14.88 2.74
CA ILE A 230 7.51 15.53 3.21
C ILE A 230 6.81 14.62 4.23
N TYR A 231 6.58 13.35 3.92
CA TYR A 231 5.99 12.40 4.87
C TYR A 231 6.82 12.23 6.14
N MET A 232 8.15 12.18 6.01
CA MET A 232 9.04 12.15 7.18
C MET A 232 8.89 13.40 8.07
N SER A 233 8.62 14.57 7.50
CA SER A 233 8.32 15.79 8.27
C SER A 233 6.98 15.67 8.97
N CYS A 234 5.92 15.30 8.25
CA CYS A 234 4.58 15.11 8.81
C CYS A 234 4.58 14.07 9.94
N ALA A 235 5.30 12.97 9.80
CA ALA A 235 5.44 11.95 10.84
C ALA A 235 6.09 12.51 12.11
N LYS A 236 7.14 13.34 11.97
CA LYS A 236 7.80 13.98 13.13
C LYS A 236 6.87 14.95 13.82
N GLU A 237 6.15 15.77 13.06
CA GLU A 237 5.17 16.72 13.59
C GLU A 237 4.06 16.01 14.37
N LYS A 238 3.45 14.98 13.78
CA LYS A 238 2.42 14.16 14.44
C LYS A 238 2.94 13.44 15.69
N LYS A 239 4.17 12.95 15.67
CA LYS A 239 4.78 12.39 16.87
C LYS A 239 4.93 13.44 17.97
N GLU A 240 5.32 14.68 17.65
CA GLU A 240 5.40 15.75 18.66
C GLU A 240 4.02 16.22 19.16
N GLU A 241 2.99 16.25 18.30
CA GLU A 241 1.61 16.46 18.73
C GLU A 241 1.15 15.37 19.70
N GLY A 242 1.44 14.11 19.38
CA GLY A 242 1.17 12.97 20.27
C GLY A 242 1.90 13.08 21.61
N ASN A 243 3.16 13.55 21.60
CA ASN A 243 3.92 13.79 22.83
C ASN A 243 3.24 14.84 23.72
N LYS A 244 2.71 15.92 23.12
CA LYS A 244 1.99 16.97 23.86
C LYS A 244 0.69 16.44 24.45
N ALA A 245 -0.10 15.70 23.68
CA ALA A 245 -1.34 15.07 24.16
C ALA A 245 -1.05 14.06 25.29
N TYR A 246 0.00 13.24 25.14
CA TYR A 246 0.43 12.31 26.16
C TYR A 246 0.83 13.03 27.46
N ALA A 247 1.56 14.14 27.36
CA ALA A 247 1.93 14.96 28.53
C ALA A 247 0.71 15.60 29.22
N ALA A 248 -0.38 15.82 28.49
CA ALA A 248 -1.66 16.26 29.02
C ALA A 248 -2.52 15.13 29.59
N ASN A 249 -2.01 13.88 29.60
CA ASN A 249 -2.75 12.65 29.94
C ASN A 249 -3.97 12.39 29.03
N ASP A 250 -4.01 12.98 27.83
CA ASP A 250 -5.02 12.67 26.83
C ASP A 250 -4.55 11.47 26.00
N SER A 251 -4.87 10.27 26.49
CA SER A 251 -4.46 9.02 25.85
C SER A 251 -5.09 8.84 24.47
N VAL A 252 -6.34 9.29 24.28
CA VAL A 252 -7.07 9.15 23.02
C VAL A 252 -6.42 10.00 21.93
N ALA A 253 -6.20 11.29 22.20
CA ALA A 253 -5.55 12.19 21.24
C ALA A 253 -4.09 11.79 20.97
N ALA A 254 -3.37 11.33 22.01
CA ALA A 254 -2.00 10.84 21.85
C ALA A 254 -1.92 9.64 20.90
N ILE A 255 -2.77 8.63 21.10
CA ILE A 255 -2.82 7.44 20.24
C ILE A 255 -3.15 7.83 18.79
N ALA A 256 -4.13 8.71 18.58
CA ALA A 256 -4.49 9.16 17.24
C ALA A 256 -3.29 9.81 16.52
N CYS A 257 -2.60 10.74 17.17
CA CYS A 257 -1.44 11.40 16.59
C CYS A 257 -0.28 10.44 16.29
N TYR A 258 0.03 9.49 17.18
CA TYR A 258 1.08 8.51 16.92
C TYR A 258 0.71 7.54 15.78
N LYS A 259 -0.56 7.15 15.65
CA LYS A 259 -1.05 6.36 14.51
C LYS A 259 -0.94 7.11 13.20
N ASP A 260 -1.22 8.41 13.18
CA ASP A 260 -1.02 9.25 11.99
C ASP A 260 0.47 9.33 11.63
N ALA A 261 1.36 9.44 12.62
CA ALA A 261 2.80 9.43 12.40
C ALA A 261 3.27 8.10 11.77
N ILE A 262 2.79 6.96 12.26
CA ILE A 262 3.07 5.63 11.70
C ILE A 262 2.59 5.54 10.25
N MET A 263 1.35 5.98 10.00
CA MET A 263 0.77 5.99 8.65
C MET A 263 1.59 6.82 7.66
N TYR A 264 2.10 7.99 8.05
CA TYR A 264 2.99 8.77 7.19
C TYR A 264 4.31 8.05 6.91
N LEU A 265 4.85 7.30 7.87
CA LEU A 265 6.06 6.49 7.65
C LEU A 265 5.80 5.33 6.69
N ASP A 266 4.64 4.66 6.80
CA ASP A 266 4.21 3.65 5.84
C ASP A 266 4.10 4.24 4.42
N LYS A 267 3.42 5.38 4.30
CA LYS A 267 3.31 6.10 3.01
C LYS A 267 4.67 6.48 2.43
N ALA A 268 5.60 6.93 3.28
CA ALA A 268 6.96 7.23 2.86
C ALA A 268 7.60 5.99 2.22
N PHE A 269 7.56 4.84 2.88
CA PHE A 269 8.11 3.58 2.36
C PHE A 269 7.39 3.03 1.13
N CYS A 270 6.06 3.17 1.05
CA CYS A 270 5.28 2.76 -0.11
C CYS A 270 5.63 3.57 -1.36
N ARG A 271 5.90 4.88 -1.21
CA ARG A 271 6.21 5.76 -2.35
C ARG A 271 7.67 5.71 -2.74
N PHE A 272 8.56 5.49 -1.78
CA PHE A 272 9.99 5.51 -2.02
C PHE A 272 10.73 4.73 -0.94
N THR A 273 11.50 3.73 -1.35
CA THR A 273 12.46 3.08 -0.43
C THR A 273 13.84 3.73 -0.65
N PRO A 274 14.41 4.41 0.36
CA PRO A 274 15.74 4.98 0.24
C PRO A 274 16.79 3.91 -0.05
N GLU A 275 17.67 4.18 -1.02
CA GLU A 275 18.82 3.32 -1.31
C GLU A 275 19.88 3.40 -0.20
N ASN A 276 19.96 4.55 0.49
CA ASN A 276 20.87 4.72 1.62
C ASN A 276 20.28 4.11 2.89
N ASP A 277 20.98 3.11 3.42
CA ASP A 277 20.68 2.43 4.68
C ASP A 277 20.45 3.41 5.83
N THR A 278 21.16 4.55 5.87
CA THR A 278 21.00 5.54 6.96
C THR A 278 19.61 6.17 6.98
N THR A 279 19.08 6.58 5.83
CA THR A 279 17.75 7.23 5.77
C THR A 279 16.65 6.22 6.07
N LYS A 280 16.80 5.01 5.54
CA LYS A 280 15.90 3.88 5.83
C LYS A 280 15.90 3.57 7.33
N GLU A 281 17.07 3.41 7.93
CA GLU A 281 17.24 3.16 9.37
C GLU A 281 16.63 4.28 10.22
N GLN A 282 16.80 5.55 9.85
CA GLN A 282 16.19 6.68 10.56
C GLN A 282 14.67 6.62 10.54
N ALA A 283 14.07 6.31 9.39
CA ALA A 283 12.62 6.17 9.27
C ALA A 283 12.09 4.96 10.06
N THR A 284 12.75 3.81 9.96
CA THR A 284 12.41 2.60 10.73
C THR A 284 12.50 2.83 12.24
N LYS A 285 13.57 3.49 12.72
CA LYS A 285 13.70 3.85 14.14
C LYS A 285 12.62 4.82 14.60
N LEU A 286 12.28 5.81 13.77
CA LEU A 286 11.20 6.74 14.08
C LEU A 286 9.86 6.01 14.18
N MET A 287 9.62 5.02 13.32
CA MET A 287 8.42 4.18 13.35
C MET A 287 8.35 3.34 14.63
N ALA A 288 9.46 2.69 15.01
CA ALA A 288 9.56 1.96 16.28
C ALA A 288 9.29 2.85 17.50
N VAL A 289 9.77 4.10 17.49
CA VAL A 289 9.48 5.09 18.53
C VAL A 289 7.98 5.40 18.59
N CYS A 290 7.31 5.59 17.45
CA CYS A 290 5.88 5.89 17.40
C CYS A 290 5.04 4.72 17.93
N TYR A 291 5.37 3.48 17.57
CA TYR A 291 4.72 2.29 18.12
C TYR A 291 4.91 2.17 19.64
N ALA A 292 6.12 2.34 20.17
CA ALA A 292 6.33 2.31 21.62
C ALA A 292 5.62 3.45 22.35
N ASN A 293 5.46 4.61 21.70
CA ASN A 293 4.70 5.73 22.21
C ASN A 293 3.18 5.46 22.19
N CYS A 294 2.66 4.79 21.16
CA CYS A 294 1.30 4.25 21.12
C CYS A 294 1.05 3.30 22.31
N ALA A 295 1.93 2.32 22.50
CA ALA A 295 1.86 1.38 23.63
C ALA A 295 1.87 2.14 24.97
N ALA A 296 2.73 3.15 25.10
CA ALA A 296 2.77 4.00 26.28
C ALA A 296 1.43 4.71 26.55
N ALA A 297 0.83 5.31 25.53
CA ALA A 297 -0.41 6.06 25.63
C ALA A 297 -1.60 5.17 26.01
N ARG A 298 -1.66 3.94 25.47
CA ARG A 298 -2.67 2.94 25.86
C ARG A 298 -2.57 2.51 27.32
N LEU A 299 -1.35 2.50 27.86
CA LEU A 299 -1.08 2.16 29.25
C LEU A 299 -1.26 3.33 30.22
N LEU A 300 -1.74 4.50 29.77
CA LEU A 300 -2.14 5.57 30.67
C LEU A 300 -3.42 5.13 31.42
N PRO A 301 -3.40 5.11 32.76
CA PRO A 301 -4.56 4.71 33.54
C PRO A 301 -5.65 5.77 33.47
N VAL A 302 -6.91 5.33 33.32
CA VAL A 302 -8.10 6.16 33.50
C VAL A 302 -8.69 5.77 34.85
N ASP A 303 -8.85 6.75 35.75
CA ASP A 303 -9.26 6.51 37.14
C ASP A 303 -8.38 5.49 37.90
N GLY A 304 -7.09 5.45 37.56
CA GLY A 304 -6.11 4.53 38.16
C GLY A 304 -6.10 3.12 37.58
N ILE A 305 -6.95 2.83 36.58
CA ILE A 305 -7.09 1.49 35.98
C ILE A 305 -6.68 1.54 34.51
N VAL A 306 -5.86 0.56 34.09
CA VAL A 306 -5.60 0.28 32.68
C VAL A 306 -6.61 -0.77 32.22
N LYS A 307 -7.37 -0.45 31.16
CA LYS A 307 -8.34 -1.39 30.59
C LYS A 307 -7.61 -2.59 29.96
N PRO A 308 -8.07 -3.84 30.16
CA PRO A 308 -7.44 -5.01 29.57
C PRO A 308 -7.28 -4.91 28.04
N GLU A 309 -8.27 -4.39 27.34
CA GLU A 309 -8.23 -4.24 25.87
C GLU A 309 -7.14 -3.26 25.43
N ASN A 310 -6.90 -2.21 26.22
CA ASN A 310 -5.80 -1.28 25.96
C ASN A 310 -4.44 -1.92 26.23
N ALA A 311 -4.34 -2.76 27.26
CA ALA A 311 -3.10 -3.48 27.57
C ALA A 311 -2.78 -4.53 26.49
N GLU A 312 -3.77 -5.25 25.98
CA GLU A 312 -3.60 -6.17 24.85
C GLU A 312 -3.09 -5.45 23.59
N ARG A 313 -3.73 -4.34 23.20
CA ARG A 313 -3.23 -3.54 22.06
C ARG A 313 -1.86 -2.91 22.32
N ALA A 314 -1.50 -2.64 23.58
CA ALA A 314 -0.18 -2.15 23.93
C ALA A 314 0.90 -3.23 23.79
N ILE A 315 0.54 -4.51 23.91
CA ILE A 315 1.44 -5.63 23.59
C ILE A 315 1.76 -5.61 22.09
N GLU A 316 0.73 -5.56 21.24
CA GLU A 316 0.89 -5.52 19.77
C GLU A 316 1.80 -4.35 19.34
N ASP A 317 1.51 -3.14 19.82
CA ASP A 317 2.31 -1.96 19.52
C ASP A 317 3.76 -2.10 20.04
N ALA A 318 3.96 -2.71 21.22
CA ALA A 318 5.31 -2.90 21.77
C ALA A 318 6.12 -3.97 21.02
N GLU A 319 5.46 -5.04 20.59
CA GLU A 319 6.07 -6.09 19.76
C GLU A 319 6.50 -5.55 18.40
N GLU A 320 5.66 -4.72 17.76
CA GLU A 320 6.01 -4.08 16.48
C GLU A 320 7.20 -3.13 16.63
N ALA A 321 7.27 -2.36 17.72
CA ALA A 321 8.42 -1.52 18.03
C ALA A 321 9.73 -2.33 18.15
N ILE A 322 9.67 -3.51 18.78
CA ILE A 322 10.82 -4.44 18.93
C ILE A 322 11.16 -5.09 17.59
N HIS A 323 10.16 -5.40 16.76
CA HIS A 323 10.36 -5.97 15.44
C HIS A 323 11.14 -5.02 14.54
N LEU A 324 10.75 -3.74 14.54
CA LEU A 324 11.38 -2.67 13.77
C LEU A 324 12.78 -2.30 14.30
N ASP A 325 12.96 -2.26 15.62
CA ASP A 325 14.26 -2.01 16.26
C ASP A 325 14.46 -2.92 17.48
N LYS A 326 15.13 -4.06 17.24
CA LYS A 326 15.44 -5.06 18.28
C LYS A 326 16.32 -4.55 19.42
N PHE A 327 16.99 -3.41 19.23
CA PHE A 327 17.83 -2.78 20.25
C PHE A 327 17.12 -1.63 20.96
N TYR A 328 15.81 -1.44 20.71
CA TYR A 328 15.05 -0.34 21.29
C TYR A 328 14.51 -0.71 22.68
N PRO A 329 15.14 -0.23 23.77
CA PRO A 329 14.84 -0.74 25.12
C PRO A 329 13.42 -0.39 25.56
N LYS A 330 12.89 0.74 25.08
CA LYS A 330 11.54 1.19 25.43
C LYS A 330 10.47 0.23 24.92
N GLY A 331 10.67 -0.46 23.79
CA GLY A 331 9.72 -1.48 23.31
C GLY A 331 9.53 -2.58 24.35
N TYR A 332 10.62 -3.20 24.80
CA TYR A 332 10.59 -4.22 25.85
C TYR A 332 10.02 -3.71 27.18
N MET A 333 10.35 -2.47 27.58
CA MET A 333 9.76 -1.87 28.78
C MET A 333 8.23 -1.72 28.68
N ARG A 334 7.70 -1.37 27.51
CA ARG A 334 6.25 -1.25 27.29
C ARG A 334 5.57 -2.61 27.25
N LEU A 335 6.18 -3.60 26.61
CA LEU A 335 5.71 -4.98 26.58
C LEU A 335 5.56 -5.55 28.00
N ALA A 336 6.60 -5.43 28.83
CA ALA A 336 6.55 -5.89 30.21
C ALA A 336 5.46 -5.20 31.05
N ARG A 337 5.31 -3.88 30.89
CA ARG A 337 4.25 -3.12 31.59
C ARG A 337 2.85 -3.52 31.15
N ALA A 338 2.66 -3.82 29.87
CA ALA A 338 1.38 -4.29 29.37
C ALA A 338 1.02 -5.66 29.94
N TYR A 339 1.98 -6.59 30.01
CA TYR A 339 1.78 -7.86 30.70
C TYR A 339 1.47 -7.68 32.20
N GLN A 340 2.16 -6.78 32.89
CA GLN A 340 1.82 -6.46 34.29
C GLN A 340 0.40 -5.94 34.45
N ALA A 341 -0.07 -5.07 33.54
CA ALA A 341 -1.44 -4.56 33.56
C ALA A 341 -2.50 -5.68 33.36
N LEU A 342 -2.12 -6.79 32.73
CA LEU A 342 -2.94 -8.00 32.58
C LEU A 342 -2.71 -9.04 33.69
N GLY A 343 -1.89 -8.76 34.71
CA GLY A 343 -1.52 -9.72 35.75
C GLY A 343 -0.58 -10.86 35.30
N LYS A 344 0.00 -10.76 34.09
CA LYS A 344 0.90 -11.74 33.48
C LYS A 344 2.36 -11.50 33.88
N HIS A 345 2.65 -11.65 35.18
CA HIS A 345 3.94 -11.27 35.75
C HIS A 345 5.13 -12.10 35.23
N VAL A 346 4.90 -13.38 34.91
CA VAL A 346 5.92 -14.29 34.39
C VAL A 346 6.34 -13.83 32.99
N GLU A 347 5.38 -13.57 32.11
CA GLU A 347 5.61 -13.08 30.74
C GLU A 347 6.29 -11.71 30.74
N ALA A 348 5.92 -10.83 31.68
CA ALA A 348 6.61 -9.57 31.89
C ALA A 348 8.10 -9.77 32.20
N ALA A 349 8.43 -10.64 33.16
CA ALA A 349 9.81 -10.93 33.53
C ALA A 349 10.59 -11.60 32.39
N GLU A 350 9.97 -12.55 31.68
CA GLU A 350 10.57 -13.23 30.54
C GLU A 350 10.89 -12.28 29.40
N SER A 351 10.01 -11.33 29.08
CA SER A 351 10.22 -10.38 27.98
C SER A 351 11.52 -9.56 28.16
N ILE A 352 11.79 -9.14 29.40
CA ILE A 352 13.00 -8.39 29.76
C ILE A 352 14.22 -9.32 29.88
N ALA A 353 14.05 -10.52 30.46
CA ALA A 353 15.14 -11.49 30.58
C ALA A 353 15.67 -11.92 29.20
N LYS A 354 14.76 -12.23 28.26
CA LYS A 354 15.10 -12.62 26.89
C LYS A 354 15.81 -11.48 26.16
N SER A 355 15.38 -10.23 26.36
CA SER A 355 16.02 -9.08 25.72
C SER A 355 17.46 -8.89 26.20
N LEU A 356 17.70 -8.94 27.51
CA LEU A 356 19.03 -8.80 28.11
C LEU A 356 19.95 -9.97 27.73
N ALA A 357 19.43 -11.20 27.73
CA ALA A 357 20.19 -12.38 27.35
C ALA A 357 20.59 -12.36 25.86
N ARG A 358 19.71 -11.86 24.98
CA ARG A 358 19.94 -11.83 23.53
C ARG A 358 20.78 -10.63 23.09
N TYR A 359 20.71 -9.53 23.82
CA TYR A 359 21.37 -8.27 23.47
C TYR A 359 22.05 -7.66 24.71
N PRO A 360 23.27 -8.14 25.05
CA PRO A 360 24.00 -7.68 26.23
C PRO A 360 24.26 -6.17 26.26
N GLU A 361 24.33 -5.49 25.10
CA GLU A 361 24.44 -4.03 25.05
C GLU A 361 23.29 -3.29 25.75
N MET A 362 22.13 -3.94 25.94
CA MET A 362 20.98 -3.36 26.63
C MET A 362 21.10 -3.41 28.16
N GLU A 363 22.06 -4.15 28.74
CA GLU A 363 22.25 -4.25 30.19
C GLU A 363 22.52 -2.90 30.86
N ASN A 364 23.18 -1.99 30.14
CA ASN A 364 23.47 -0.64 30.64
C ASN A 364 22.23 0.29 30.62
N ASN A 365 21.09 -0.17 30.08
CA ASN A 365 19.87 0.61 30.11
C ASN A 365 19.24 0.60 31.50
N LYS A 366 19.39 1.72 32.22
CA LYS A 366 18.85 1.90 33.59
C LYS A 366 17.35 1.60 33.70
N GLY A 367 16.57 1.92 32.67
CA GLY A 367 15.12 1.69 32.67
C GLY A 367 14.76 0.21 32.62
N LEU A 368 15.42 -0.57 31.75
CA LEU A 368 15.23 -2.02 31.70
C LEU A 368 15.67 -2.70 32.99
N ALA A 369 16.84 -2.33 33.53
CA ALA A 369 17.34 -2.90 34.78
C ALA A 369 16.41 -2.64 35.97
N GLN A 370 15.82 -1.44 36.06
CA GLN A 370 14.84 -1.10 37.09
C GLN A 370 13.58 -1.95 36.99
N ILE A 371 13.01 -2.09 35.78
CA ILE A 371 11.81 -2.92 35.57
C ILE A 371 12.12 -4.38 35.91
N PHE A 372 13.25 -4.91 35.44
CA PHE A 372 13.66 -6.29 35.72
C PHE A 372 13.77 -6.58 37.22
N ASN A 373 14.41 -5.69 37.98
CA ASN A 373 14.54 -5.83 39.43
C ASN A 373 13.17 -5.75 40.12
N SER A 374 12.29 -4.84 39.70
CA SER A 374 10.94 -4.73 40.26
C SER A 374 10.10 -5.98 40.03
N LEU A 375 10.24 -6.62 38.88
CA LEU A 375 9.55 -7.85 38.52
C LEU A 375 10.04 -9.05 39.34
N LYS A 376 11.34 -9.07 39.69
CA LYS A 376 11.90 -10.12 40.56
C LYS A 376 11.48 -10.00 42.02
N THR A 377 11.21 -8.78 42.50
CA THR A 377 10.85 -8.54 43.90
C THR A 377 9.36 -8.65 44.18
N HIS A 378 8.51 -8.61 43.16
CA HIS A 378 7.04 -8.56 43.28
C HIS A 378 6.32 -9.62 42.43
N GLY A 379 7.06 -10.55 41.82
CA GLY A 379 6.53 -11.69 41.06
C GLY A 379 6.25 -12.91 41.92
#